data_AF-A0A935VHG3-F1
#
_entry.id   AF-A0A935VHG3-F1
#
_cell.length_a   1.000
_cell.length_b   1.000
_cell.length_c   1.000
_cell.angle_alpha   90.00
_cell.angle_beta   90.00
_cell.angle_gamma   90.00
#
_symmetry.space_group_name_H-M   'P 1'
#
loop_
_entity.id
_entity.type
_entity.pdbx_description
1 polymer ?
#
loop_
_entity_poly.entity_id
_entity_poly.type
_entity_poly.pdbx_seq_one_letter_code
_entity_poly.pdbx_strand_id
1 'polypeptide(L)'
;MGNGRTIRVMGTVVSTKLSAKGNVFLNLDKQFPNQIFTVTIFKDKMINFSYQPDKELEGKKIIVTGKVTNFNGVPSMAIDNENDVEIMN
;
A
#
# COMPACT_ATOMS: atom_id res chain seq x y z
N MET A 1 -18.16 -1.62 5.86
CA MET A 1 -17.65 -0.53 4.99
C MET A 1 -17.04 0.52 5.91
N GLY A 2 -15.82 1.01 5.64
CA GLY A 2 -15.05 1.85 6.58
C GLY A 2 -15.64 3.25 6.79
N ASN A 3 -15.78 3.67 8.05
CA ASN A 3 -16.52 4.86 8.52
C ASN A 3 -15.83 6.22 8.23
N GLY A 4 -15.07 6.37 7.14
CA GLY A 4 -14.35 7.62 6.82
C GLY A 4 -13.22 8.01 7.78
N ARG A 5 -12.91 7.19 8.77
CA ARG A 5 -11.81 7.39 9.72
C ARG A 5 -10.48 7.02 9.06
N THR A 6 -9.52 7.93 9.15
CA THR A 6 -8.12 7.62 8.86
C THR A 6 -7.58 6.73 9.97
N ILE A 7 -6.95 5.63 9.59
CA ILE A 7 -6.30 4.69 10.52
C ILE A 7 -4.86 4.42 10.08
N ARG A 8 -4.07 3.82 10.97
CA ARG A 8 -2.72 3.36 10.70
C ARG A 8 -2.72 1.84 10.61
N VAL A 9 -2.12 1.29 9.57
CA VAL A 9 -1.94 -0.15 9.37
C VAL A 9 -0.44 -0.44 9.32
N MET A 10 0.02 -1.37 10.15
CA MET A 10 1.42 -1.82 10.16
C MET A 10 1.51 -3.21 9.54
N GLY A 11 2.52 -3.46 8.72
CA GLY A 11 2.80 -4.78 8.16
C GLY A 11 4.09 -4.81 7.36
N THR A 12 4.55 -6.00 7.01
CA THR A 12 5.70 -6.20 6.12
C THR A 12 5.23 -6.32 4.67
N VAL A 13 5.85 -5.56 3.77
CA VAL A 13 5.58 -5.66 2.33
C VAL A 13 6.21 -6.94 1.79
N VAL A 14 5.42 -8.00 1.71
CA VAL A 14 5.90 -9.34 1.31
C VAL A 14 5.80 -9.59 -0.19
N SER A 15 5.10 -8.72 -0.93
CA SER A 15 5.10 -8.74 -2.40
C SER A 15 4.67 -7.38 -2.94
N THR A 16 5.29 -6.96 -4.05
CA THR A 16 4.92 -5.76 -4.78
C THR A 16 4.53 -6.09 -6.23
N LYS A 17 3.78 -5.18 -6.86
CA LYS A 17 3.45 -5.28 -8.28
C LYS A 17 3.29 -3.89 -8.89
N LEU A 18 4.13 -3.55 -9.87
CA LEU A 18 3.85 -2.48 -10.82
C LEU A 18 2.99 -3.04 -11.96
N SER A 19 1.77 -2.56 -12.10
CA SER A 19 0.87 -2.98 -13.18
C SER A 19 1.20 -2.31 -14.52
N ALA A 20 0.73 -2.92 -15.62
CA ALA A 20 0.84 -2.31 -16.95
C ALA A 20 0.17 -0.92 -17.06
N LYS A 21 -0.78 -0.61 -16.17
CA LYS A 21 -1.43 0.71 -16.07
C LYS A 21 -0.63 1.72 -15.24
N GLY A 22 0.51 1.32 -14.66
CA GLY A 22 1.39 2.16 -13.85
C GLY A 22 1.00 2.28 -12.38
N ASN A 23 0.01 1.52 -11.91
CA ASN A 23 -0.34 1.47 -10.48
C ASN A 23 0.60 0.50 -9.74
N VAL A 24 1.00 0.87 -8.53
CA VAL A 24 1.77 0.02 -7.62
C VAL A 24 0.83 -0.61 -6.59
N PHE A 25 1.00 -1.91 -6.37
CA PHE A 25 0.32 -2.67 -5.31
C PHE A 25 1.36 -3.22 -4.34
N LEU A 26 1.13 -3.04 -3.05
CA LEU A 26 1.97 -3.55 -1.96
C LEU A 26 1.09 -4.44 -1.09
N ASN A 27 1.38 -5.75 -1.03
CA ASN A 27 0.62 -6.66 -0.15
C ASN A 27 1.34 -6.82 1.18
N LEU A 28 0.59 -6.61 2.27
CA LEU A 28 1.14 -6.69 3.62
C LEU A 28 0.90 -8.07 4.22
N ASP A 29 1.95 -8.64 4.81
CA ASP A 29 2.03 -9.88 5.61
C ASP A 29 1.64 -11.19 4.90
N LYS A 30 0.77 -11.16 3.88
CA LYS A 30 0.48 -12.30 3.01
C LYS A 30 0.54 -11.90 1.54
N GLN A 31 1.19 -12.74 0.74
CA GLN A 31 1.36 -12.54 -0.69
C GLN A 31 0.08 -12.84 -1.46
N PHE A 32 -0.08 -12.20 -2.62
CA PHE A 32 -1.11 -12.54 -3.60
C PHE A 32 -0.95 -14.00 -4.07
N PRO A 33 -2.03 -14.78 -4.28
CA PRO A 33 -3.46 -14.42 -4.24
C PRO A 33 -4.13 -14.54 -2.87
N ASN A 34 -3.37 -14.77 -1.79
CA ASN A 34 -3.88 -14.95 -0.42
C ASN A 34 -3.68 -13.71 0.45
N GLN A 35 -3.59 -12.53 -0.18
CA GLN A 35 -3.33 -11.27 0.50
C GLN A 35 -4.46 -10.90 1.46
N ILE A 36 -4.09 -10.35 2.62
CA ILE A 36 -5.05 -9.92 3.65
C ILE A 36 -5.19 -8.40 3.70
N PHE A 37 -4.22 -7.68 3.15
CA PHE A 37 -4.25 -6.24 3.03
C PHE A 37 -3.40 -5.77 1.85
N THR A 38 -3.94 -4.86 1.05
CA THR A 38 -3.23 -4.26 -0.10
C THR A 38 -3.22 -2.75 0.00
N VAL A 39 -2.03 -2.16 -0.12
CA VAL A 39 -1.84 -0.73 -0.32
C VAL A 39 -1.67 -0.47 -1.81
N THR A 40 -2.45 0.46 -2.35
CA THR A 40 -2.40 0.87 -3.76
C THR A 40 -1.87 2.28 -3.87
N ILE A 41 -0.93 2.50 -4.78
CA ILE A 41 -0.50 3.83 -5.22
C ILE A 41 -0.89 3.94 -6.69
N PHE A 42 -1.82 4.85 -7.00
CA PHE A 42 -2.25 5.05 -8.38
C PHE A 42 -1.16 5.77 -9.18
N LYS A 43 -1.09 5.51 -10.49
CA LYS A 43 -0.07 6.06 -11.39
C LYS A 43 0.10 7.58 -11.26
N ASP A 44 -1.00 8.31 -11.15
CA ASP A 44 -1.02 9.78 -11.02
C ASP A 44 -0.46 10.28 -9.69
N LYS A 45 -0.41 9.42 -8.66
CA LYS A 45 0.14 9.72 -7.33
C LYS A 45 1.61 9.41 -7.20
N MET A 46 2.18 8.62 -8.12
CA MET A 46 3.61 8.28 -8.13
C MET A 46 4.53 9.51 -8.17
N ILE A 47 4.03 10.66 -8.67
CA ILE A 47 4.78 11.93 -8.68
C ILE A 47 5.05 12.48 -7.28
N ASN A 48 4.29 12.06 -6.27
CA ASN A 48 4.43 12.49 -4.87
C ASN A 48 5.39 11.59 -4.07
N PHE A 49 6.12 10.71 -4.74
CA PHE A 49 7.10 9.81 -4.13
C PHE A 49 8.49 10.12 -4.67
N SER A 50 9.43 10.38 -3.76
CA SER A 50 10.85 10.61 -4.09
C SER A 50 11.58 9.34 -4.52
N TYR A 51 10.93 8.17 -4.42
CA TYR A 51 11.47 6.86 -4.75
C TYR A 51 10.47 5.96 -5.48
N GLN A 52 10.92 4.84 -6.04
CA GLN A 52 10.06 3.83 -6.67
C GLN A 52 9.48 2.90 -5.60
N PRO A 53 8.21 3.04 -5.19
CA PRO A 53 7.69 2.36 -3.99
C PRO A 53 7.61 0.85 -4.13
N ASP A 54 7.40 0.33 -5.35
CA ASP A 54 7.41 -1.11 -5.63
C ASP A 54 8.77 -1.76 -5.42
N LYS A 55 9.87 -0.99 -5.53
CA LYS A 55 11.23 -1.48 -5.28
C LYS A 55 11.69 -1.17 -3.87
N GLU A 56 11.53 0.08 -3.44
CA GLU A 56 12.08 0.52 -2.16
C GLU A 56 11.35 -0.06 -0.96
N LEU A 57 10.04 -0.34 -1.07
CA LEU A 57 9.28 -0.83 0.08
C LEU A 57 9.26 -2.36 0.15
N GLU A 58 9.68 -3.07 -0.89
CA GLU A 58 9.70 -4.54 -0.90
C GLU A 58 10.59 -5.08 0.23
N GLY A 59 10.04 -6.01 1.02
CA GLY A 59 10.70 -6.61 2.18
C GLY A 59 10.74 -5.71 3.42
N LYS A 60 10.35 -4.44 3.33
CA LYS A 60 10.36 -3.52 4.49
C LYS A 60 9.11 -3.68 5.33
N LYS A 61 9.26 -3.49 6.64
CA LYS A 61 8.15 -3.29 7.55
C LYS A 61 7.75 -1.81 7.50
N ILE A 62 6.48 -1.54 7.27
CA ILE A 62 5.98 -0.17 7.12
C ILE A 62 4.75 0.07 7.99
N ILE A 63 4.49 1.34 8.28
CA ILE A 63 3.20 1.83 8.76
C ILE A 63 2.61 2.69 7.64
N VAL A 64 1.34 2.45 7.29
CA VAL A 64 0.62 3.21 6.27
C VAL A 64 -0.60 3.85 6.88
N THR A 65 -0.77 5.15 6.62
CA THR A 65 -1.85 5.96 7.18
C THR A 65 -2.85 6.33 6.10
N GLY A 66 -4.13 6.03 6.31
CA GLY A 66 -5.15 6.34 5.31
C GLY A 66 -6.52 5.77 5.63
N LYS A 67 -7.43 5.88 4.66
CA LYS A 67 -8.79 5.32 4.77
C LYS A 67 -8.80 3.89 4.26
N VAL A 68 -9.30 2.96 5.08
CA VAL A 68 -9.49 1.57 4.65
C VAL A 68 -10.78 1.44 3.84
N THR A 69 -10.63 0.90 2.64
CA THR A 69 -11.71 0.51 1.75
C THR A 69 -11.75 -1.02 1.61
N ASN A 70 -12.75 -1.53 0.90
CA ASN A 70 -12.82 -2.94 0.54
C ASN A 70 -12.68 -3.06 -0.97
N PHE A 71 -11.76 -3.90 -1.42
CA PHE A 71 -11.57 -4.23 -2.83
C PHE A 71 -11.74 -5.75 -2.99
N ASN A 72 -12.83 -6.16 -3.65
CA ASN A 72 -13.16 -7.57 -3.89
C ASN A 72 -13.09 -8.47 -2.65
N GLY A 73 -13.58 -7.99 -1.51
CA GLY A 73 -13.58 -8.74 -0.24
C GLY A 73 -12.30 -8.58 0.58
N VAL A 74 -11.24 -8.01 0.03
CA VAL A 74 -9.97 -7.76 0.73
C VAL A 74 -9.93 -6.33 1.27
N PRO A 75 -9.63 -6.10 2.55
CA PRO A 75 -9.33 -4.77 3.07
C PRO A 75 -8.16 -4.12 2.30
N SER A 76 -8.31 -2.86 1.92
CA SER A 76 -7.29 -2.15 1.12
C SER A 76 -7.20 -0.69 1.50
N MET A 77 -6.12 -0.05 1.10
CA MET A 77 -5.90 1.38 1.28
C MET A 77 -5.27 1.98 0.02
N ALA A 78 -5.76 3.12 -0.42
CA ALA A 78 -5.07 3.94 -1.41
C ALA A 78 -4.37 5.08 -0.69
N ILE A 79 -3.11 5.34 -1.04
CA ILE A 79 -2.33 6.46 -0.51
C ILE A 79 -1.85 7.35 -1.65
N ASP A 80 -1.68 8.62 -1.33
CA ASP A 80 -1.44 9.67 -2.32
C ASP A 80 -0.04 10.27 -2.21
N ASN A 81 0.63 10.18 -1.04
CA ASN A 81 1.91 10.83 -0.78
C ASN A 81 2.89 9.91 -0.05
N GLU A 82 4.19 10.13 -0.23
CA GLU A 82 5.23 9.40 0.50
C GLU A 82 5.11 9.53 2.02
N ASN A 83 4.63 10.68 2.52
CA ASN A 83 4.42 10.94 3.94
C ASN A 83 3.28 10.11 4.57
N ASP A 84 2.47 9.43 3.75
CA ASP A 84 1.49 8.46 4.23
C ASP A 84 2.15 7.12 4.64
N VAL A 85 3.45 6.96 4.38
CA VAL A 85 4.25 5.76 4.65
C VAL A 85 5.41 6.07 5.59
N GLU A 86 5.49 5.31 6.69
CA GLU A 86 6.66 5.29 7.58
C GLU A 86 7.38 3.95 7.42
N ILE A 87 8.68 3.99 7.11
CA ILE A 87 9.53 2.79 7.06
C ILE A 87 10.05 2.51 8.47
N MET A 88 9.78 1.30 8.96
CA MET A 88 10.28 0.83 10.26
C MET A 88 11.66 0.20 10.08
N ASN A 89 12.65 0.72 10.80
CA ASN A 89 13.98 0.12 10.94
C ASN A 89 13.97 -1.07 11.90
#